data_AF-A0A7V7WG67-F1
#
_entry.id   AF-A0A7V7WG67-F1
#
_cell.length_a   1.000
_cell.length_b   1.000
_cell.length_c   1.000
_cell.angle_alpha   90.00
_cell.angle_beta   90.00
_cell.angle_gamma   90.00
#
_symmetry.space_group_name_H-M   'P 1'
#
loop_
_entity.id
_entity.type
_entity.pdbx_description
1 polymer ?
#
loop_
_entity_poly.entity_id
_entity_poly.type
_entity_poly.pdbx_seq_one_letter_code
_entity_poly.pdbx_strand_id
1 'polypeptide(L)' 'MSFINYQQKEINFKIVYYGPAQSGKTTCLEYLFE' A
#
# COMPACT_ATOMS: atom_id res chain seq x y z
N MET A 1 -8.64 -1.43 -7.91
CA MET A 1 -8.86 -2.72 -8.59
C MET A 1 -7.64 -3.60 -8.32
N SER A 2 -7.86 -4.84 -7.90
CA SER A 2 -6.79 -5.80 -7.66
C SER A 2 -6.28 -6.39 -8.98
N PHE A 3 -4.99 -6.75 -9.00
CA PHE A 3 -4.36 -7.43 -10.13
C PHE A 3 -4.12 -8.90 -9.77
N ILE A 4 -4.68 -9.82 -10.56
CA ILE A 4 -4.58 -11.27 -10.31
C ILE A 4 -3.41 -11.81 -11.13
N ASN A 5 -2.37 -12.29 -10.46
CA ASN A 5 -1.25 -12.99 -11.07
C ASN A 5 -1.46 -14.51 -10.99
N TYR A 6 -1.91 -15.10 -12.11
CA TYR A 6 -2.15 -16.55 -12.18
C TYR A 6 -0.88 -17.39 -12.17
N GLN A 7 0.25 -16.88 -12.67
CA GLN A 7 1.52 -17.62 -12.70
C GLN A 7 2.08 -17.80 -11.29
N GLN A 8 2.03 -16.74 -10.48
CA GLN A 8 2.48 -16.77 -9.08
C GLN A 8 1.40 -17.20 -8.09
N LYS A 9 0.14 -17.34 -8.53
CA LYS A 9 -1.04 -17.62 -7.69
C LYS A 9 -1.26 -16.55 -6.61
N GLU A 10 -1.10 -15.28 -6.97
CA GLU A 10 -1.21 -14.14 -6.05
C GLU A 10 -2.25 -13.11 -6.51
N ILE A 11 -2.88 -12.43 -5.56
CA ILE A 11 -3.77 -11.30 -5.83
C ILE A 11 -3.14 -10.05 -5.23
N ASN A 12 -2.74 -9.12 -6.10
CA ASN A 12 -2.07 -7.89 -5.74
C ASN A 12 -3.10 -6.78 -5.48
N PHE A 13 -2.97 -6.10 -4.34
CA PHE A 13 -3.80 -4.96 -3.97
C PHE A 13 -2.93 -3.70 -3.87
N LYS A 14 -3.43 -2.58 -4.39
CA LYS A 14 -2.80 -1.27 -4.26
C LYS A 14 -3.50 -0.47 -3.15
N ILE A 15 -2.76 -0.14 -2.10
CA ILE A 15 -3.22 0.73 -1.01
C ILE A 15 -2.65 2.14 -1.26
N VAL A 16 -3.51 3.15 -1.14
CA VAL A 16 -3.13 4.56 -1.33
C VAL A 16 -3.36 5.31 -0.04
N TYR A 17 -2.29 5.86 0.53
CA TYR A 17 -2.36 6.80 1.66
C TYR A 17 -2.59 8.20 1.10
N TYR A 18 -3.78 8.76 1.32
CA TYR A 18 -4.16 10.07 0.81
C TYR A 18 -4.25 11.11 1.96
N GLY A 19 -3.94 12.37 1.65
CA GLY A 19 -4.05 13.48 2.61
C GLY A 19 -3.11 14.65 2.29
N PRO A 20 -3.27 15.81 2.97
CA PRO A 20 -2.45 17.01 2.77
C PRO A 20 -0.98 16.79 3.15
N ALA A 21 -0.10 17.76 2.85
CA ALA A 21 1.29 17.70 3.29
C ALA A 21 1.38 17.55 4.83
N GLN A 22 2.38 16.80 5.31
CA GLN A 22 2.61 16.51 6.74
C GLN A 22 1.48 15.75 7.47
N SER A 23 0.53 15.13 6.75
CA SER A 23 -0.54 14.31 7.36
C SER A 23 -0.09 12.92 7.87
N GLY A 24 1.21 12.69 8.08
CA GLY A 24 1.73 11.43 8.63
C GLY A 24 1.71 10.21 7.69
N LYS A 25 1.52 10.38 6.38
CA LYS A 25 1.47 9.26 5.41
C LYS A 25 2.76 8.43 5.42
N THR A 26 3.92 9.09 5.43
CA THR A 26 5.23 8.42 5.46
C THR A 26 5.43 7.69 6.79
N THR A 27 5.13 8.35 7.90
CA THR A 27 5.22 7.76 9.25
C THR A 27 4.34 6.51 9.40
N CYS A 28 3.15 6.50 8.78
CA CYS A 28 2.29 5.31 8.81
C CYS A 28 2.90 4.12 8.07
N LEU A 29 3.64 4.35 6.97
CA LEU A 29 4.37 3.29 6.28
C LEU A 29 5.57 2.83 7.13
N GLU A 30 6.34 3.78 7.69
CA GLU A 30 7.47 3.48 8.57
C GLU A 30 7.06 2.57 9.74
N TYR A 31 5.98 2.92 10.46
CA TYR A 31 5.47 2.09 11.56
C TYR A 31 5.01 0.68 11.16
N LEU A 32 4.59 0.48 9.90
CA LEU A 32 4.16 -0.84 9.40
C LEU A 32 5.32 -1.70 8.89
N PHE A 33 6.43 -1.09 8.48
CA PHE A 33 7.58 -1.77 7.90
C PHE A 33 8.79 -1.86 8.84
N GLU A 34 8.77 -1.13 9.96
CA GLU A 34 9.69 -1.29 11.10
C GLU A 34 9.24 -2.44 12.02
#